data_AF-E0S9U2-F1
#
_entry.id   AF-E0S9U2-F1
#
_cell.length_a   1.000
_cell.length_b   1.000
_cell.length_c   1.000
_cell.angle_alpha   90.00
_cell.angle_beta   90.00
_cell.angle_gamma   90.00
#
_symmetry.space_group_name_H-M   'P 1'
#
loop_
_entity.id
_entity.type
_entity.pdbx_description
1 polymer ?
#
loop_
_entity_poly.entity_id
_entity_poly.type
_entity_poly.pdbx_seq_one_letter_code
_entity_poly.pdbx_strand_id
1 'polypeptide(L)'
;MDLSGMNRLFEVLDKIKNKVEKEERPPNPKEALERELHKLYLCISLEICKQKLQGSVGKEVLDKVKEIKQYFKHIENIRGKDRNDPVQK
;
A
#
# COMPACT_ATOMS: atom_id res chain seq x y z
N MET A 1 14.65 23.25 -10.33
CA MET A 1 14.40 21.86 -10.78
C MET A 1 14.00 21.92 -12.24
N ASP A 2 14.56 21.06 -13.08
CA ASP A 2 14.16 20.95 -14.48
C ASP A 2 12.75 20.31 -14.56
N LEU A 3 11.78 21.05 -15.08
CA LEU A 3 10.39 20.58 -15.23
C LEU A 3 10.30 19.31 -16.09
N SER A 4 11.21 19.14 -17.06
CA SER A 4 11.30 17.95 -17.91
C SER A 4 11.61 16.69 -17.10
N GLY A 5 12.54 16.78 -16.13
CA GLY A 5 12.90 15.67 -15.26
C GLY A 5 11.78 15.26 -14.31
N MET A 6 11.05 16.23 -13.73
CA MET A 6 9.93 15.95 -12.82
C MET A 6 8.74 15.33 -13.54
N ASN A 7 8.41 15.78 -14.75
CA ASN A 7 7.33 15.22 -15.56
C ASN A 7 7.58 13.74 -15.89
N ARG A 8 8.81 13.39 -16.29
CA ARG A 8 9.20 11.99 -16.51
C ARG A 8 9.04 11.13 -15.25
N LEU A 9 9.39 11.69 -14.09
CA LEU A 9 9.27 10.96 -12.83
C LEU A 9 7.80 10.70 -12.48
N PHE A 10 6.91 11.69 -12.67
CA PHE A 10 5.47 11.49 -12.48
C PHE A 10 4.89 10.43 -13.41
N GLU A 11 5.27 10.43 -14.68
CA GLU A 11 4.86 9.41 -15.65
C GLU A 11 5.32 8.00 -15.24
N VAL A 12 6.55 7.87 -14.72
CA VAL A 12 7.05 6.58 -14.22
C VAL A 12 6.22 6.11 -13.02
N LEU A 13 5.93 7.00 -12.08
CA LEU A 13 5.10 6.68 -10.90
C LEU A 13 3.68 6.25 -11.33
N ASP A 14 3.10 6.89 -12.34
CA ASP A 14 1.80 6.48 -12.90
C ASP A 14 1.84 5.14 -13.62
N LYS A 15 2.89 4.87 -14.40
CA LYS A 15 3.07 3.58 -15.07
C LYS A 15 3.17 2.44 -14.05
N ILE A 16 3.87 2.64 -12.94
CA ILE A 16 3.97 1.66 -11.86
C ILE A 16 2.59 1.41 -11.25
N LYS A 17 1.87 2.48 -10.88
CA LYS A 17 0.51 2.38 -10.31
C LYS A 17 -0.42 1.60 -11.24
N ASN A 18 -0.48 1.97 -12.51
CA ASN A 18 -1.32 1.33 -13.52
C ASN A 18 -0.97 -0.15 -13.72
N LYS A 19 0.31 -0.53 -13.63
CA LYS A 19 0.74 -1.92 -13.76
C LYS A 19 0.25 -2.76 -12.58
N VAL A 20 0.35 -2.21 -11.38
CA VAL A 20 -0.05 -2.85 -10.12
C VAL A 20 -1.56 -3.05 -10.05
N GLU A 21 -2.34 -2.06 -10.47
CA GLU A 21 -3.81 -2.15 -10.51
C GLU A 21 -4.32 -3.21 -11.50
N LYS A 22 -3.56 -3.47 -12.57
CA LYS A 22 -3.88 -4.48 -13.59
C LYS A 22 -3.38 -5.89 -13.23
N GLU A 23 -2.68 -6.08 -12.12
CA GLU A 23 -2.24 -7.42 -11.73
C GLU A 23 -3.43 -8.32 -11.41
N GLU A 24 -3.46 -9.48 -12.05
CA GLU A 24 -4.50 -10.48 -11.83
C GLU A 24 -4.60 -10.90 -10.36
N ARG A 25 -5.85 -11.07 -9.92
CA ARG A 25 -6.15 -11.52 -8.58
C ARG A 25 -5.84 -13.02 -8.45
N PRO A 26 -5.02 -13.45 -7.48
CA PRO A 26 -4.80 -14.86 -7.20
C PRO A 26 -6.11 -15.58 -6.87
N PRO A 27 -6.26 -16.86 -7.24
CA PRO A 27 -7.46 -17.64 -6.92
C PRO A 27 -7.57 -17.99 -5.43
N ASN A 28 -6.43 -18.08 -4.72
CA ASN A 28 -6.40 -18.35 -3.29
C ASN A 28 -6.85 -17.11 -2.50
N PRO A 29 -7.87 -17.21 -1.62
CA PRO A 29 -8.38 -16.05 -0.88
C PRO A 29 -7.35 -15.35 0.03
N LYS A 30 -6.46 -16.11 0.67
CA LYS A 30 -5.41 -15.57 1.55
C LYS A 30 -4.37 -14.82 0.73
N GLU A 31 -3.89 -15.42 -0.36
CA GLU A 31 -2.93 -14.76 -1.26
C GLU A 31 -3.56 -13.55 -1.95
N ALA A 32 -4.85 -13.62 -2.30
CA ALA A 32 -5.57 -12.48 -2.85
C ALA A 32 -5.62 -11.31 -1.88
N LEU A 33 -5.93 -11.57 -0.60
CA LEU A 33 -5.94 -10.53 0.44
C LEU A 33 -4.53 -9.93 0.64
N GLU A 34 -3.50 -10.77 0.74
CA GLU A 34 -2.11 -10.33 0.87
C GLU A 34 -1.68 -9.47 -0.34
N ARG A 35 -2.09 -9.84 -1.55
CA ARG A 35 -1.80 -9.07 -2.77
C ARG A 35 -2.52 -7.73 -2.80
N GLU A 36 -3.81 -7.68 -2.46
CA GLU A 36 -4.57 -6.43 -2.42
C GLU A 36 -4.02 -5.46 -1.37
N LEU A 37 -3.58 -5.98 -0.22
CA LEU A 37 -2.89 -5.20 0.81
C LEU A 37 -1.58 -4.59 0.30
N HIS A 38 -0.77 -5.37 -0.43
CA HIS A 38 0.45 -4.87 -1.05
C HIS A 38 0.18 -3.80 -2.11
N LYS A 39 -0.86 -3.98 -2.94
CA LYS A 39 -1.29 -2.99 -3.93
C LYS A 39 -1.65 -1.66 -3.25
N LEU A 40 -2.47 -1.70 -2.20
CA LEU A 40 -2.87 -0.54 -1.40
C LEU A 40 -1.66 0.22 -0.84
N TYR A 41 -0.71 -0.51 -0.22
CA TYR A 41 0.49 0.08 0.34
C TYR A 41 1.36 0.76 -0.75
N LEU A 42 1.53 0.10 -1.89
CA LEU A 42 2.32 0.62 -3.00
C LEU A 42 1.66 1.87 -3.62
N CYS A 43 0.35 1.85 -3.86
CA CYS A 43 -0.38 3.01 -4.40
C CYS A 43 -0.20 4.26 -3.54
N ILE A 44 -0.31 4.13 -2.21
CA ILE A 44 -0.10 5.26 -1.29
C ILE A 44 1.36 5.68 -1.23
N SER A 45 2.30 4.74 -1.28
CA SER A 45 3.72 5.05 -1.36
C SER A 45 4.05 5.89 -2.61
N LEU A 46 3.44 5.56 -3.76
CA LEU A 46 3.57 6.32 -4.99
C LEU A 46 2.94 7.71 -4.89
N GLU A 47 1.76 7.83 -4.25
CA GLU A 47 1.10 9.12 -3.99
C GLU A 47 1.96 10.04 -3.10
N ILE A 48 2.57 9.50 -2.04
CA ILE A 48 3.51 10.24 -1.19
C ILE A 48 4.74 10.69 -1.99
N CYS A 49 5.31 9.81 -2.81
CA CYS A 49 6.44 10.15 -3.66
C CYS A 49 6.09 11.32 -4.58
N LYS A 50 4.92 11.29 -5.22
CA LYS A 50 4.44 12.40 -6.06
C LYS A 50 4.35 13.71 -5.29
N GLN A 51 3.74 13.68 -4.11
CA GLN A 51 3.56 14.88 -3.31
C GLN A 51 4.88 15.43 -2.75
N LYS A 52 5.81 14.56 -2.33
CA LYS A 52 7.17 14.98 -1.94
C LYS A 52 7.91 15.68 -3.06
N LEU A 53 7.76 15.20 -4.30
CA LEU A 53 8.34 15.88 -5.46
C LEU A 53 7.71 17.26 -5.69
N GLN A 54 6.41 17.41 -5.40
CA GLN A 54 5.72 18.70 -5.44
C GLN A 54 6.06 19.62 -4.25
N GLY A 55 6.91 19.17 -3.30
CA GLY A 55 7.44 19.97 -2.20
C GLY A 55 6.67 19.88 -0.89
N SER A 56 5.53 19.20 -0.84
CA SER A 56 4.78 19.01 0.41
C SER A 56 3.89 17.77 0.34
N VAL A 57 3.70 17.09 1.47
CA VAL A 57 2.73 15.98 1.59
C VAL A 57 1.47 16.50 2.25
N GLY A 58 0.34 16.35 1.58
CA GLY A 58 -0.97 16.77 2.08
C GLY A 58 -1.38 15.95 3.30
N LYS A 59 -2.08 16.61 4.24
CA LYS A 59 -2.61 15.98 5.45
C LYS A 59 -3.46 14.74 5.15
N GLU A 60 -4.29 14.79 4.12
CA GLU A 60 -5.13 13.67 3.69
C GLU A 60 -4.33 12.41 3.37
N VAL A 61 -3.18 12.54 2.70
CA VAL A 61 -2.31 11.39 2.38
C VAL A 61 -1.66 10.83 3.63
N LEU A 62 -1.25 11.70 4.55
CA LEU A 62 -0.71 11.25 5.84
C LEU A 62 -1.76 10.51 6.67
N ASP A 63 -3.02 10.95 6.62
CA ASP A 63 -4.12 10.30 7.32
C ASP A 63 -4.47 8.94 6.69
N LYS A 64 -4.51 8.84 5.35
CA LYS A 64 -4.63 7.54 4.65
C LYS A 64 -3.54 6.55 5.06
N VAL A 65 -2.29 7.01 5.20
CA VAL A 65 -1.17 6.15 5.66
C VAL A 65 -1.41 5.64 7.08
N LYS A 66 -1.92 6.49 7.98
CA LYS A 66 -2.21 6.07 9.36
C LYS A 66 -3.32 5.01 9.39
N GLU A 67 -4.39 5.20 8.64
CA GLU A 67 -5.50 4.24 8.56
C GLU A 67 -5.02 2.88 8.05
N ILE A 68 -4.21 2.86 7.00
CA ILE A 68 -3.63 1.61 6.49
C ILE A 68 -2.74 0.94 7.53
N LYS A 69 -1.88 1.68 8.21
CA LYS A 69 -1.05 1.11 9.29
C LYS A 69 -1.90 0.54 10.42
N GLN A 70 -3.00 1.20 10.78
CA GLN A 70 -3.95 0.69 11.77
C GLN A 70 -4.62 -0.60 11.30
N TYR A 71 -5.00 -0.68 10.03
CA TYR A 71 -5.58 -1.88 9.43
C TYR A 71 -4.60 -3.07 9.45
N PHE A 72 -3.34 -2.86 9.04
CA PHE A 72 -2.30 -3.89 9.12
C PHE A 72 -2.07 -4.37 10.55
N LYS A 73 -1.99 -3.44 11.51
CA LYS A 73 -1.85 -3.77 12.94
C LYS A 73 -3.04 -4.59 13.46
N HIS A 74 -4.25 -4.30 12.98
CA HIS A 74 -5.44 -5.09 13.32
C HIS A 74 -5.35 -6.53 12.80
N ILE A 75 -4.90 -6.71 11.56
CA ILE A 75 -4.69 -8.04 10.96
C ILE A 75 -3.63 -8.84 11.74
N GLU A 76 -2.52 -8.23 12.11
CA GLU A 76 -1.47 -8.87 12.91
C GLU A 76 -2.00 -9.33 14.28
N ASN A 77 -2.79 -8.48 14.95
CA ASN A 77 -3.40 -8.82 16.23
C ASN A 77 -4.40 -9.98 16.15
N ILE A 78 -5.12 -10.12 15.03
CA ILE A 78 -6.00 -11.28 14.79
C ILE A 78 -5.15 -12.54 14.57
N ARG A 79 -4.13 -12.49 13.69
CA ARG A 79 -3.21 -13.63 13.46
C ARG A 79 -2.43 -14.06 14.71
N GLY A 80 -2.17 -13.14 15.64
CA GLY A 80 -1.51 -13.43 16.91
C GLY A 80 -2.42 -14.13 17.93
N LYS A 81 -3.75 -13.97 17.83
CA LYS A 81 -4.71 -14.64 18.71
C LYS A 81 -4.94 -16.12 18.35
N ASP A 82 -4.85 -16.47 17.07
CA ASP A 82 -4.99 -17.86 16.60
C ASP A 82 -3.84 -18.80 17.03
N ARG A 83 -2.75 -18.29 17.64
CA ARG A 83 -1.63 -19.12 18.13
C ARG A 83 -1.71 -19.48 19.62
N ASN A 84 -2.78 -19.09 20.32
CA ASN A 84 -2.97 -19.33 21.75
C ASN A 84 -4.17 -20.22 22.07
N ASP A 85 -4.55 -21.14 21.18
CA ASP A 85 -5.36 -22.29 21.60
C ASP A 85 -4.42 -23.37 22.14
N PRO A 86 -4.48 -23.71 23.45
CA PRO A 86 -3.82 -24.90 23.95
C PRO A 86 -4.51 -26.09 23.29
N VAL A 87 -3.71 -26.89 22.56
CA VAL A 87 -4.07 -28.24 22.15
C VAL A 87 -4.53 -28.98 23.40
N GLN A 88 -5.85 -29.09 23.60
CA GLN A 88 -6.42 -30.00 24.57
C GLN A 88 -6.15 -31.41 24.04
N LYS A 89 -5.22 -32.10 24.69
CA LYS A 89 -5.01 -33.54 24.59
C LYS A 89 -6.21 -34.29 25.16
#